data_AF-A0A495EB22-F1
#
_entry.id   AF-A0A495EB22-F1
#
_cell.length_a   1.000
_cell.length_b   1.000
_cell.length_c   1.000
_cell.angle_alpha   90.00
_cell.angle_beta   90.00
_cell.angle_gamma   90.00
#
_symmetry.space_group_name_H-M   'P 1'
#
loop_
_entity.id
_entity.type
_entity.pdbx_description
1 polymer ?
#
loop_
_entity_poly.entity_id
_entity_poly.type
_entity_poly.pdbx_seq_one_letter_code
_entity_poly.pdbx_strand_id
1 'polypeptide(L)'
;MILIKQRSDILGTFASSLCLVHCVATPFLFLAQAGSATFSSGPPTWWKFIDYFFLAISFFAIYWTTKTTTIKWIKPMFWSSWGVLSVIILNEKLEIFSFPEAIIYIPSIALVVLHLYNRKHCKCRTDKCCVNEK
;
A
#
# COMPACT_ATOMS: atom_id res chain seq x y z
N MET A 1 1.23 -22.27 9.14
CA MET A 1 0.25 -21.18 8.89
C MET A 1 0.71 -19.80 9.40
N ILE A 2 1.41 -19.72 10.55
CA ILE A 2 1.95 -18.46 11.13
C ILE A 2 2.99 -17.77 10.23
N LEU A 3 3.86 -18.56 9.57
CA LEU A 3 4.88 -18.06 8.64
C LEU A 3 4.30 -17.30 7.44
N ILE A 4 3.16 -17.75 6.90
CA ILE A 4 2.53 -17.12 5.74
C ILE A 4 1.86 -15.79 6.14
N LYS A 5 1.36 -15.68 7.37
CA LYS A 5 0.81 -14.44 7.93
C LYS A 5 1.88 -13.37 8.11
N GLN A 6 3.00 -13.70 8.76
CA GLN A 6 4.12 -12.76 8.93
C GLN A 6 4.65 -12.30 7.57
N ARG A 7 4.80 -13.21 6.60
CA ARG A 7 5.24 -12.86 5.25
C ARG A 7 4.26 -11.94 4.53
N SER A 8 2.95 -12.19 4.63
CA SER A 8 1.93 -11.33 4.02
C SER A 8 1.88 -9.94 4.63
N ASP A 9 1.92 -9.83 5.97
CA ASP A 9 1.90 -8.51 6.64
C ASP A 9 3.19 -7.73 6.34
N ILE A 10 4.34 -8.40 6.22
CA ILE A 10 5.61 -7.79 5.80
C ILE A 10 5.53 -7.32 4.34
N LEU A 11 5.09 -8.18 3.41
CA LEU A 11 4.92 -7.80 2.00
C LEU A 11 3.95 -6.63 1.83
N GLY A 12 2.83 -6.65 2.55
CA GLY A 12 1.85 -5.56 2.55
C GLY A 12 2.43 -4.25 3.06
N THR A 13 3.16 -4.30 4.19
CA THR A 13 3.84 -3.11 4.74
C THR A 13 4.88 -2.57 3.75
N PHE A 14 5.70 -3.44 3.15
CA PHE A 14 6.71 -3.05 2.16
C PHE A 14 6.05 -2.45 0.92
N ALA A 15 5.05 -3.10 0.34
CA ALA A 15 4.35 -2.61 -0.85
C ALA A 15 3.67 -1.26 -0.61
N SER A 16 2.98 -1.08 0.51
CA SER A 16 2.37 0.20 0.88
C SER A 16 3.41 1.29 1.15
N SER A 17 4.55 0.94 1.78
CA SER A 17 5.65 1.90 1.99
C SER A 17 6.33 2.30 0.69
N LEU A 18 6.55 1.36 -0.24
CA LEU A 18 7.14 1.66 -1.55
C LEU A 18 6.21 2.53 -2.38
N CYS A 19 4.90 2.26 -2.36
CA CYS A 19 3.88 3.10 -2.97
C CYS A 19 3.93 4.52 -2.40
N LEU A 20 4.02 4.67 -1.07
CA LEU A 20 4.09 5.99 -0.44
C LEU A 20 5.38 6.74 -0.82
N VAL A 21 6.54 6.09 -0.75
CA VAL A 21 7.82 6.68 -1.15
C VAL A 21 7.82 7.06 -2.63
N HIS A 22 7.26 6.20 -3.48
CA HIS A 22 7.09 6.48 -4.90
C HIS A 22 6.23 7.73 -5.12
N CYS A 23 5.06 7.82 -4.48
CA CYS A 23 4.17 8.98 -4.60
C CYS A 23 4.80 10.27 -4.07
N VAL A 24 5.63 10.22 -3.02
CA VAL A 24 6.40 11.39 -2.57
C VAL A 24 7.49 11.76 -3.56
N ALA A 25 8.25 10.78 -4.07
CA ALA A 25 9.42 11.02 -4.90
C ALA A 25 9.07 11.47 -6.32
N THR A 26 7.96 11.00 -6.89
CA THR A 26 7.47 11.31 -8.24
C THR A 26 7.45 12.82 -8.54
N PRO A 27 6.78 13.69 -7.76
CA PRO A 27 6.78 15.13 -8.05
C PRO A 27 8.18 15.76 -8.01
N PHE A 28 9.07 15.33 -7.10
CA PHE A 28 10.45 15.85 -7.04
C PHE A 28 11.30 15.40 -8.23
N LEU A 29 11.17 14.14 -8.66
CA LEU A 29 11.89 13.60 -9.82
C LEU A 29 11.45 14.28 -11.11
N PHE A 30 10.15 14.49 -11.31
CA PHE A 30 9.63 15.17 -12.50
C PHE A 30 9.88 16.68 -12.48
N LEU A 31 9.92 17.32 -11.30
CA LEU A 31 10.35 18.71 -11.17
C LEU A 31 11.83 18.90 -11.52
N ALA A 32 12.70 17.98 -11.09
CA ALA A 32 14.12 18.00 -11.46
C ALA A 32 14.32 17.80 -12.97
N GLN A 33 13.50 16.96 -13.61
CA GLN A 33 13.55 16.71 -15.04
C GLN A 33 12.97 17.88 -15.87
N ALA A 34 11.97 18.61 -15.36
CA ALA A 34 11.47 19.84 -15.98
C ALA A 34 12.52 20.96 -16.04
N GLY A 35 13.50 20.96 -15.12
CA GLY A 35 14.63 21.88 -15.13
C GLY A 35 15.73 21.54 -16.16
N SER A 36 15.71 20.32 -16.72
CA SER A 36 16.64 19.89 -17.76
C SER A 36 16.02 20.09 -19.16
N ALA A 37 16.69 20.86 -20.02
CA ALA A 37 16.20 21.31 -21.33
C ALA A 37 15.96 20.20 -22.39
N THR A 38 15.93 18.93 -21.98
CA THR A 38 15.92 17.75 -22.86
C THR A 38 14.64 16.91 -22.79
N PHE A 39 13.56 17.39 -22.14
CA PHE A 39 12.32 16.61 -22.01
C PHE A 39 11.07 17.46 -22.28
N SER A 40 10.40 17.23 -23.43
CA SER A 40 9.12 17.86 -23.79
C SER A 40 7.91 16.92 -23.69
N SER A 41 8.11 15.71 -23.18
CA SER A 41 7.06 14.70 -23.01
C SER A 41 6.92 14.38 -21.52
N GLY A 42 5.69 14.24 -21.02
CA GLY A 42 5.42 13.97 -19.60
C GLY A 42 6.02 12.66 -19.07
N PRO A 43 5.57 12.17 -17.89
CA PRO A 43 6.12 10.97 -17.26
C PRO A 43 6.19 9.75 -18.21
N PRO A 44 7.34 9.04 -18.30
CA PRO A 44 7.46 7.87 -19.14
C PRO A 44 6.46 6.79 -18.72
N THR A 45 5.85 6.13 -19.70
CA THR A 45 4.74 5.18 -19.50
C THR A 45 5.07 4.05 -18.52
N TRP A 46 6.33 3.62 -18.44
CA TRP A 46 6.77 2.57 -17.52
C TRP A 46 6.69 3.00 -16.04
N TRP A 47 6.83 4.30 -15.76
CA TRP A 47 6.69 4.85 -14.40
C TRP A 47 5.25 4.70 -13.89
N LYS A 48 4.25 4.85 -14.78
CA LYS A 48 2.83 4.63 -14.46
C LYS A 48 2.50 3.17 -14.16
N PHE A 49 3.25 2.20 -14.70
CA PHE A 49 3.02 0.77 -14.44
C PHE A 49 3.39 0.34 -13.02
N ILE A 50 4.30 1.07 -12.37
CA ILE A 50 4.75 0.79 -11.00
C ILE A 50 3.59 0.91 -10.00
N ASP A 51 2.73 1.91 -10.16
CA ASP A 51 1.55 2.12 -9.30
C ASP A 51 0.60 0.93 -9.35
N TYR A 52 0.29 0.43 -10.55
CA TYR A 52 -0.56 -0.75 -10.74
C TYR A 52 0.05 -2.01 -10.12
N PHE A 53 1.38 -2.14 -10.22
CA PHE A 53 2.09 -3.27 -9.63
C PHE A 53 2.00 -3.27 -8.10
N PHE A 54 2.22 -2.11 -7.45
CA PHE A 54 2.05 -2.00 -6.00
C PHE A 54 0.60 -2.20 -5.57
N LEU A 55 -0.37 -1.71 -6.36
CA LEU A 55 -1.79 -1.91 -6.07
C LEU A 55 -2.15 -3.40 -6.09
N ALA A 56 -1.67 -4.15 -7.09
CA ALA A 56 -1.87 -5.59 -7.19
C ALA A 56 -1.25 -6.36 -6.00
N ILE A 57 -0.01 -6.04 -5.63
CA ILE A 57 0.65 -6.69 -4.48
C ILE A 57 -0.11 -6.39 -3.19
N SER A 58 -0.53 -5.14 -2.98
CA SER A 58 -1.30 -4.75 -1.80
C SER A 58 -2.64 -5.50 -1.70
N PHE A 59 -3.31 -5.74 -2.82
CA PHE A 59 -4.53 -6.54 -2.87
C PHE A 59 -4.31 -7.96 -2.34
N PHE A 60 -3.27 -8.64 -2.84
CA PHE A 60 -2.94 -9.99 -2.38
C PHE A 60 -2.57 -10.03 -0.90
N ALA A 61 -1.78 -9.04 -0.44
CA ALA A 61 -1.43 -8.92 0.98
C ALA A 61 -2.67 -8.73 1.86
N ILE A 62 -3.61 -7.86 1.46
CA ILE A 62 -4.86 -7.60 2.17
C ILE A 62 -5.76 -8.83 2.17
N TYR A 63 -5.89 -9.52 1.03
CA TYR A 63 -6.70 -10.74 0.91
C TYR A 63 -6.22 -11.80 1.91
N TRP A 64 -4.92 -12.02 1.98
CA TRP A 64 -4.34 -13.01 2.89
C TRP A 64 -4.43 -12.57 4.36
N THR A 65 -4.20 -11.28 4.64
CA THR A 65 -4.36 -10.69 5.97
C THR A 65 -5.81 -10.77 6.45
N THR A 66 -6.81 -10.50 5.60
CA THR A 66 -8.24 -10.59 5.95
C THR A 66 -8.75 -12.01 6.12
N LYS A 67 -8.16 -13.01 5.44
CA LYS A 67 -8.44 -14.43 5.71
C LYS A 67 -7.88 -14.91 7.04
N THR A 68 -6.72 -14.39 7.46
CA THR A 68 -6.00 -14.87 8.65
C THR A 68 -6.18 -14.01 9.90
N THR A 69 -6.84 -12.86 9.79
CA THR A 69 -7.16 -11.99 10.93
C THR A 69 -8.43 -12.46 11.64
N THR A 70 -8.37 -12.49 12.97
CA THR A 70 -9.48 -12.80 13.87
C THR A 70 -10.30 -11.56 14.23
N ILE A 71 -9.80 -10.35 13.91
CA ILE A 71 -10.44 -9.08 14.25
C ILE A 71 -11.41 -8.69 13.13
N LYS A 72 -12.72 -8.81 13.40
CA LYS A 72 -13.78 -8.55 12.40
C LYS A 72 -13.80 -7.11 11.89
N TRP A 73 -13.45 -6.13 12.72
CA TRP A 73 -13.45 -4.69 12.37
C TRP A 73 -12.28 -4.27 11.46
N ILE A 74 -11.16 -4.99 11.48
CA ILE A 74 -9.99 -4.68 10.65
C ILE A 74 -10.24 -5.03 9.18
N LYS A 75 -11.07 -6.05 8.91
CA LYS A 75 -11.38 -6.48 7.54
C LYS A 75 -12.00 -5.38 6.68
N PRO A 76 -13.11 -4.73 7.08
CA PRO A 76 -13.70 -3.66 6.29
C PRO A 76 -12.77 -2.45 6.17
N MET A 77 -11.96 -2.13 7.19
CA MET A 77 -11.01 -1.00 7.10
C MET A 77 -9.91 -1.22 6.06
N PHE A 78 -9.36 -2.43 5.96
CA PHE A 78 -8.38 -2.76 4.91
C PHE A 78 -8.97 -2.62 3.52
N TRP A 79 -10.14 -3.23 3.28
CA TRP A 79 -10.80 -3.18 1.98
C TRP A 79 -11.26 -1.77 1.61
N SER A 80 -11.75 -0.99 2.60
CA SER A 80 -12.10 0.41 2.39
C SER A 80 -10.89 1.25 2.02
N SER A 81 -9.79 1.15 2.77
CA SER A 81 -8.57 1.91 2.50
C SER A 81 -7.96 1.56 1.15
N TRP A 82 -7.95 0.27 0.79
CA TRP A 82 -7.49 -0.19 -0.52
C TRP A 82 -8.41 0.23 -1.67
N GLY A 83 -9.73 0.20 -1.46
CA GLY A 83 -10.70 0.68 -2.43
C GLY A 83 -10.51 2.17 -2.73
N VAL A 84 -10.35 2.98 -1.69
CA VAL A 84 -10.05 4.42 -1.83
C VAL A 84 -8.74 4.63 -2.58
N LEU A 85 -7.65 3.93 -2.20
CA LEU A 85 -6.38 4.01 -2.91
C LEU A 85 -6.52 3.65 -4.40
N SER A 86 -7.24 2.56 -4.70
CA SER A 86 -7.49 2.08 -6.06
C SER A 86 -8.23 3.13 -6.90
N VAL A 87 -9.29 3.72 -6.34
CA VAL A 87 -10.09 4.75 -7.02
C VAL A 87 -9.24 5.98 -7.32
N ILE A 88 -8.40 6.43 -6.39
CA ILE A 88 -7.55 7.61 -6.62
C ILE A 88 -6.52 7.33 -7.72
N ILE A 89 -5.82 6.19 -7.67
CA ILE A 89 -4.83 5.81 -8.69
C ILE A 89 -5.49 5.69 -10.07
N LEU A 90 -6.65 5.03 -10.16
CA LEU A 90 -7.38 4.91 -11.43
C LEU A 90 -7.84 6.27 -11.95
N ASN A 91 -8.34 7.14 -11.06
CA ASN A 91 -8.78 8.48 -11.44
C ASN A 91 -7.61 9.34 -11.96
N GLU A 92 -6.44 9.26 -11.32
CA GLU A 92 -5.23 9.95 -11.77
C GLU A 92 -4.80 9.48 -13.17
N LYS A 93 -4.87 8.17 -13.46
CA LYS A 93 -4.48 7.66 -14.78
C LYS A 93 -5.49 7.93 -15.88
N LEU A 94 -6.78 8.01 -15.53
CA LEU A 94 -7.86 8.32 -16.46
C LEU A 94 -8.12 9.83 -16.60
N GLU A 95 -7.44 10.66 -15.79
CA GLU A 95 -7.55 12.14 -15.76
C GLU A 95 -9.00 12.65 -15.68
N ILE A 96 -9.92 11.86 -15.09
CA ILE A 96 -11.36 12.18 -15.07
C ILE A 96 -11.63 13.38 -14.16
N PHE A 97 -10.92 13.46 -13.02
CA PHE A 97 -11.03 14.55 -12.05
C PHE A 97 -9.65 15.00 -11.56
N SER A 98 -9.41 16.32 -11.52
CA SER A 98 -8.21 16.91 -10.94
C SER A 98 -8.27 16.87 -9.40
N PHE A 99 -7.92 15.72 -8.82
CA PHE A 99 -7.73 15.62 -7.38
C PHE A 99 -6.30 16.03 -6.98
N PRO A 100 -6.12 16.64 -5.79
CA PRO A 100 -4.80 16.82 -5.21
C PRO A 100 -4.13 15.46 -5.00
N GLU A 101 -2.92 15.30 -5.51
CA GLU A 101 -2.07 14.10 -5.31
C GLU A 101 -1.88 13.77 -3.82
N ALA A 102 -2.01 14.77 -2.95
CA ALA A 102 -1.94 14.61 -1.49
C ALA A 102 -2.98 13.64 -0.91
N ILE A 103 -4.09 13.40 -1.61
CA ILE A 103 -5.15 12.51 -1.12
C ILE A 103 -4.68 11.05 -1.07
N ILE A 104 -3.70 10.64 -1.89
CA ILE A 104 -3.11 9.29 -1.87
C ILE A 104 -2.38 8.97 -0.56
N TYR A 105 -1.89 9.99 0.16
CA TYR A 105 -1.16 9.77 1.43
C TYR A 105 -2.06 9.20 2.53
N ILE A 106 -3.33 9.61 2.57
CA ILE A 106 -4.27 9.17 3.60
C ILE A 106 -4.50 7.64 3.55
N PRO A 107 -4.97 7.05 2.43
CA PRO A 107 -5.19 5.62 2.36
C PRO A 107 -3.90 4.80 2.38
N SER A 108 -2.77 5.32 1.87
CA SER A 108 -1.48 4.62 1.92
C SER A 108 -0.94 4.51 3.35
N ILE A 109 -0.94 5.62 4.12
CA ILE A 109 -0.55 5.61 5.54
C ILE A 109 -1.52 4.72 6.33
N ALA A 110 -2.83 4.81 6.08
CA ALA A 110 -3.82 3.97 6.74
C ALA A 110 -3.50 2.48 6.53
N LEU A 111 -3.24 2.04 5.29
CA LEU A 111 -2.87 0.65 5.00
C LEU A 111 -1.61 0.20 5.72
N VAL A 112 -0.56 1.03 5.77
CA VAL A 112 0.67 0.74 6.52
C VAL A 112 0.36 0.54 8.01
N VAL A 113 -0.37 1.49 8.62
CA VAL A 113 -0.74 1.43 10.04
C VAL A 113 -1.60 0.20 10.32
N LEU A 114 -2.54 -0.13 9.44
CA LEU A 114 -3.39 -1.31 9.58
C LEU A 114 -2.59 -2.62 9.51
N HIS A 115 -1.62 -2.75 8.60
CA HIS A 115 -0.73 -3.92 8.54
C HIS A 115 0.13 -4.04 9.80
N LEU A 116 0.69 -2.93 10.29
CA LEU A 116 1.45 -2.91 11.55
C LEU A 116 0.58 -3.23 12.76
N TYR A 117 -0.65 -2.71 12.81
CA TYR A 117 -1.60 -2.95 13.88
C TYR A 117 -2.05 -4.41 13.91
N ASN A 118 -2.39 -4.99 12.76
CA ASN A 118 -2.75 -6.41 12.64
C ASN A 118 -1.59 -7.31 13.08
N ARG A 119 -0.35 -6.96 12.72
CA ARG A 119 0.86 -7.65 13.18
C ARG A 119 1.06 -7.55 14.70
N LYS A 120 0.83 -6.37 15.29
CA LYS A 120 0.99 -6.13 16.75
C LYS A 120 -0.09 -6.83 17.58
N HIS A 121 -1.36 -6.75 17.17
CA HIS A 121 -2.49 -7.37 17.89
C HIS A 121 -2.57 -8.89 17.73
N CYS A 122 -1.80 -9.48 16.82
CA CYS A 122 -1.66 -10.93 16.71
C CYS A 122 -0.55 -11.53 17.59
N LYS A 123 0.16 -10.71 18.37
CA LYS A 123 0.96 -11.20 19.50
C LYS A 123 0.04 -11.40 20.72
N CYS A 124 -0.46 -12.63 20.86
CA CYS A 124 -0.95 -13.24 22.10
C CYS A 124 -2.04 -12.50 22.89
N ARG A 125 -3.30 -12.96 22.78
CA ARG A 125 -4.39 -12.62 23.73
C ARG A 125 -4.88 -13.82 24.56
N THR A 126 -4.01 -14.80 24.80
CA THR A 126 -4.18 -15.89 25.79
C THR A 126 -2.88 -16.71 25.81
N ASP A 127 -2.44 -17.11 27.00
CA ASP A 127 -1.11 -17.62 27.38
C ASP A 127 -0.62 -18.94 26.72
N LYS A 128 -0.97 -19.23 25.46
CA LYS A 128 -0.63 -20.51 24.80
C LYS A 128 -0.20 -20.41 23.33
N CYS A 129 0.39 -19.30 22.88
CA CYS A 129 0.73 -19.21 21.45
C CYS A 129 2.04 -18.47 21.14
N CYS A 130 3.15 -19.05 21.59
CA CYS A 130 4.45 -19.06 20.90
C CYS A 130 5.24 -20.24 21.48
N VAL A 131 4.91 -21.47 21.09
CA VAL A 131 5.84 -22.57 21.34
C VAL A 131 7.06 -22.30 20.46
N ASN A 132 8.19 -22.13 21.14
CA ASN A 132 9.55 -22.18 20.62
C ASN A 132 9.69 -23.19 19.48
N GLU A 133 10.56 -22.87 18.53
CA GLU A 133 11.62 -23.79 18.09
C GLU A 133 12.54 -22.97 17.17
N LYS A 134 13.71 -22.54 17.66
CA LYS A 134 15.00 -23.25 17.82
C LYS A 134 15.88 -23.03 16.60
#